data_AF-A0A2N7XUF4-F1
#
_entry.id   AF-A0A2N7XUF4-F1
#
_cell.length_a   1.000
_cell.length_b   1.000
_cell.length_c   1.000
_cell.angle_alpha   90.00
_cell.angle_beta   90.00
_cell.angle_gamma   90.00
#
_symmetry.space_group_name_H-M   'P 1'
#
loop_
_entity.id
_entity.type
_entity.pdbx_description
1 polymer ?
#
loop_
_entity_poly.entity_id
_entity_poly.type
_entity_poly.pdbx_seq_one_letter_code
_entity_poly.pdbx_strand_id
1 'polypeptide(L)' 'RHTTPTPVPMATSGGVTLFHADGNLRALEEIEADVIRLAIGHYRGRMTEVARRLGIGRSTLYRKLGELGIDNAAA' A
#
# COMPACT_ATOMS: atom_id res chain seq x y z
N ARG A 1 -29.92 -23.26 -2.33
CA ARG A 1 -29.97 -21.91 -1.75
C ARG A 1 -28.52 -21.44 -1.54
N HIS A 2 -27.98 -20.73 -2.54
CA HIS A 2 -26.63 -20.17 -2.49
C HIS A 2 -26.69 -18.92 -1.60
N THR A 3 -25.98 -18.97 -0.47
CA THR A 3 -25.73 -17.78 0.34
C THR A 3 -24.54 -17.08 -0.30
N THR A 4 -24.77 -15.91 -0.89
CA THR A 4 -23.67 -15.03 -1.30
C THR A 4 -23.00 -14.48 -0.05
N PRO A 5 -21.69 -14.67 0.15
CA PRO A 5 -20.99 -14.00 1.24
C PRO A 5 -21.00 -12.51 0.95
N THR A 6 -21.61 -11.74 1.85
CA THR A 6 -21.47 -10.27 1.86
C THR A 6 -20.00 -9.97 2.18
N PRO A 7 -19.26 -9.25 1.32
CA PRO A 7 -17.88 -8.92 1.64
C PRO A 7 -17.89 -7.96 2.82
N VAL A 8 -17.52 -8.48 4.00
CA VAL A 8 -17.24 -7.66 5.17
C VAL A 8 -16.01 -6.83 4.85
N PRO A 9 -16.10 -5.48 4.86
CA PRO A 9 -14.90 -4.67 4.76
C PRO A 9 -14.10 -4.92 6.03
N MET A 10 -13.05 -5.74 5.93
CA MET A 10 -12.05 -5.84 6.98
C MET A 10 -11.27 -4.53 7.00
N ALA A 11 -11.88 -3.52 7.62
CA ALA A 11 -11.20 -2.32 8.07
C ALA A 11 -10.26 -2.74 9.20
N THR A 12 -9.09 -3.25 8.84
CA THR A 12 -8.01 -3.43 9.79
C THR A 12 -7.16 -2.17 9.76
N SER A 13 -7.10 -1.47 10.90
CA SER A 13 -6.10 -0.44 11.11
C SER A 13 -4.72 -1.06 10.91
N GLY A 14 -4.07 -0.74 9.79
CA GLY A 14 -2.66 -1.02 9.53
C GLY A 14 -2.31 -2.28 8.73
N GLY A 15 -3.27 -2.93 8.07
CA GLY A 15 -3.00 -4.12 7.23
C GLY A 15 -3.13 -3.84 5.73
N VAL A 16 -2.22 -4.41 4.93
CA VAL A 16 -2.28 -4.36 3.47
C VAL A 16 -3.19 -5.48 2.97
N THR A 17 -4.25 -5.12 2.25
CA THR A 17 -5.16 -6.10 1.64
C THR A 17 -4.53 -6.65 0.36
N LEU A 18 -4.36 -7.98 0.27
CA LEU A 18 -3.71 -8.64 -0.88
C LEU A 18 -4.70 -9.12 -1.95
N PHE A 19 -5.96 -9.34 -1.57
CA PHE A 19 -6.99 -9.90 -2.45
C PHE A 19 -8.14 -8.91 -2.62
N HIS A 20 -8.75 -8.89 -3.81
CA HIS A 20 -10.02 -8.23 -4.03
C HIS A 20 -11.17 -9.00 -3.36
N ALA A 21 -12.34 -8.37 -3.29
CA ALA A 21 -13.55 -8.97 -2.69
C ALA A 21 -14.03 -10.22 -3.44
N ASP A 22 -13.67 -10.37 -4.71
CA ASP A 22 -13.95 -11.55 -5.53
C ASP A 22 -12.95 -12.70 -5.31
N GLY A 23 -11.90 -12.49 -4.51
CA GLY A 23 -10.89 -13.49 -4.17
C GLY A 23 -9.67 -13.52 -5.10
N ASN A 24 -9.62 -12.71 -6.16
CA ASN A 24 -8.43 -12.58 -6.99
C ASN A 24 -7.35 -11.71 -6.33
N LEU A 25 -6.09 -11.97 -6.69
CA LEU A 25 -4.97 -11.16 -6.24
C LEU A 25 -5.08 -9.73 -6.81
N ARG A 26 -4.85 -8.73 -5.96
CA ARG A 26 -4.75 -7.33 -6.42
C ARG A 26 -3.52 -7.14 -7.29
N ALA A 27 -3.55 -6.10 -8.13
CA ALA A 27 -2.38 -5.73 -8.90
C ALA A 27 -1.21 -5.37 -7.96
N LEU A 28 0.01 -5.70 -8.36
CA LEU A 28 1.18 -5.42 -7.54
C LEU A 28 1.34 -3.92 -7.30
N GLU A 29 1.03 -3.07 -8.29
CA GLU A 29 1.09 -1.62 -8.13
C GLU A 29 0.18 -1.12 -6.99
N GLU A 30 -1.03 -1.68 -6.87
CA GLU A 30 -1.96 -1.31 -5.81
C GLU A 30 -1.46 -1.73 -4.42
N ILE A 31 -0.92 -2.94 -4.32
CA ILE A 31 -0.35 -3.46 -3.08
C ILE A 31 0.86 -2.61 -2.68
N GLU A 32 1.73 -2.29 -3.63
CA GLU A 32 2.89 -1.42 -3.40
C GLU A 32 2.47 -0.03 -2.92
N ALA A 33 1.42 0.56 -3.49
CA ALA A 33 0.90 1.86 -3.06
C ALA A 33 0.45 1.84 -1.60
N ASP A 34 -0.26 0.79 -1.19
CA ASP A 34 -0.73 0.64 0.19
C ASP A 34 0.43 0.40 1.16
N VAL A 35 1.42 -0.42 0.78
CA VAL A 35 2.65 -0.64 1.57
C VAL A 35 3.42 0.67 1.75
N ILE A 36 3.60 1.44 0.68
CA ILE A 36 4.34 2.70 0.72
C ILE A 36 3.61 3.72 1.59
N ARG A 37 2.29 3.88 1.43
CA ARG A 37 1.47 4.78 2.28
C ARG A 37 1.55 4.38 3.75
N LEU A 38 1.43 3.08 4.05
CA LEU A 38 1.54 2.56 5.40
C LEU A 38 2.92 2.87 6.01
N ALA A 39 4.00 2.62 5.25
CA ALA A 39 5.36 2.89 5.70
C ALA A 39 5.58 4.40 5.94
N ILE A 40 5.12 5.26 5.05
CA ILE A 40 5.20 6.72 5.20
C ILE A 40 4.51 7.17 6.50
N GLY A 41 3.28 6.70 6.74
CA GLY A 41 2.55 7.00 7.97
C GLY A 41 3.27 6.47 9.22
N HIS A 42 3.73 5.22 9.19
CA HIS A 42 4.41 4.57 10.31
C HIS A 42 5.73 5.27 10.67
N TYR A 43 6.52 5.66 9.67
CA TYR A 43 7.79 6.36 9.85
C TYR A 43 7.65 7.88 9.92
N ARG A 44 6.42 8.42 9.96
CA ARG A 44 6.12 9.86 10.08
C ARG A 44 6.78 10.70 8.98
N GLY A 45 6.67 10.26 7.73
CA GLY A 45 7.22 11.00 6.59
C GLY A 45 8.75 10.97 6.46
N ARG A 46 9.47 10.20 7.30
CA ARG A 46 10.94 10.07 7.19
C ARG A 46 11.35 9.22 5.99
N MET A 47 11.37 9.82 4.80
CA MET A 47 11.59 9.14 3.51
C MET A 47 12.85 8.27 3.46
N THR A 48 13.94 8.71 4.08
CA THR A 48 15.17 7.90 4.18
C THR A 48 14.94 6.59 4.95
N GLU A 49 14.17 6.65 6.04
CA GLU A 49 13.84 5.46 6.83
C GLU A 49 12.82 4.58 6.10
N VAL A 50 11.84 5.19 5.42
CA VAL A 50 10.88 4.47 4.57
C VAL A 50 11.63 3.66 3.50
N ALA A 51 12.49 4.30 2.70
CA ALA A 51 13.26 3.65 1.65
C ALA A 51 14.13 2.51 2.21
N ARG A 52 14.86 2.79 3.31
CA ARG A 52 15.72 1.82 3.98
C ARG A 52 14.95 0.60 4.47
N ARG A 53 13.76 0.80 5.04
CA ARG A 53 12.95 -0.27 5.65
C ARG A 53 12.17 -1.08 4.62
N LEU A 54 11.81 -0.46 3.51
CA LEU A 54 11.27 -1.16 2.35
C LEU A 54 12.37 -1.88 1.53
N GLY A 55 13.65 -1.63 1.82
CA GLY A 55 14.77 -2.25 1.10
C GLY A 55 14.97 -1.71 -0.31
N ILE A 56 14.46 -0.51 -0.62
CA ILE A 56 14.58 0.13 -1.93
C ILE A 56 15.43 1.39 -1.86
N GLY A 57 16.04 1.75 -2.99
CA GLY A 57 16.73 3.03 -3.12
C GLY A 57 15.76 4.21 -3.02
N ARG A 58 16.25 5.37 -2.55
CA ARG A 58 15.44 6.61 -2.49
C ARG A 58 14.93 7.03 -3.88
N SER A 59 15.75 6.87 -4.92
CA SER A 59 15.36 7.13 -6.31
C SER A 59 14.19 6.25 -6.75
N THR A 60 14.24 4.95 -6.41
CA THR A 60 13.15 4.00 -6.67
C THR A 60 11.89 4.37 -5.91
N LEU A 61 12.01 4.75 -4.63
CA LEU A 61 10.88 5.22 -3.83
C LEU A 61 10.19 6.41 -4.52
N TYR A 62 10.93 7.47 -4.84
CA TYR A 62 10.35 8.65 -5.50
C TYR A 62 9.75 8.35 -6.87
N ARG A 63 10.35 7.44 -7.65
CA ARG A 63 9.78 7.00 -8.93
C ARG A 63 8.42 6.32 -8.73
N LYS A 64 8.35 5.38 -7.77
CA LYS A 64 7.10 4.70 -7.41
C LYS A 64 6.04 5.67 -6.89
N LEU A 65 6.43 6.69 -6.11
CA LEU A 65 5.47 7.70 -5.64
C LEU A 65 4.77 8.41 -6.80
N GLY A 66 5.50 8.77 -7.86
CA GLY A 66 4.95 9.37 -9.07
C GLY A 66 4.14 8.39 -9.92
N GLU A 67 4.62 7.15 -10.10
CA GLU A 67 3.93 6.09 -10.85
C GLU A 67 2.58 5.73 -10.21
N LEU A 68 2.51 5.76 -8.88
CA LEU A 68 1.34 5.36 -8.10
C LEU A 68 0.41 6.54 -7.73
N GLY A 69 0.77 7.77 -8.10
CA GLY A 69 0.00 8.99 -7.78
C GLY A 69 -0.14 9.25 -6.28
N ILE A 70 0.90 8.95 -5.51
CA ILE A 70 0.95 9.09 -4.04
C ILE A 70 2.02 10.08 -3.58
N ASP A 71 2.49 10.93 -4.50
CA ASP A 71 3.42 12.05 -4.27
C ASP A 71 2.98 12.96 -3.12
N ASN A 72 1.68 13.23 -2.98
CA ASN A 72 1.14 14.00 -1.85
C ASN A 72 1.37 13.36 -0.47
N ALA A 73 1.61 12.04 -0.39
CA ALA A 73 1.94 11.40 0.89
C ALA A 73 3.36 11.78 1.38
N ALA A 74 4.22 12.29 0.49
CA ALA A 74 5.56 12.76 0.84
C ALA A 74 5.64 14.27 1.11
N ALA A 75 4.55 15.02 0.91
CA ALA A 75 4.44 16.45 1.22
C ALA A 75 4.09 16.68 2.69
#